data_AF-A0A7X7DYN9-F1
#
_entry.id   AF-A0A7X7DYN9-F1
#
_cell.length_a   1.000
_cell.length_b   1.000
_cell.length_c   1.000
_cell.angle_alpha   90.00
_cell.angle_beta   90.00
_cell.angle_gamma   90.00
#
_symmetry.space_group_name_H-M   'P 1'
#
loop_
_entity.id
_entity.type
_entity.pdbx_description
1 polymer ?
#
loop_
_entity_poly.entity_id
_entity_poly.type
_entity_poly.pdbx_seq_one_letter_code
_entity_poly.pdbx_strand_id
1 'polypeptide(L)'
;MKLFPLTVIISAFYFFSFGESLFPLLSQNISFETVLKDSFINSCALPNSDSCFFKPGEAINVKITPDSTSFLNGIYKIDNDGYIDFPVIGNFFVGNLTKIQFIERIKSSCLDYIHYPYIEVQPLIRVSLLGGFFKPGLYWVDSRNSLWDVIRLGGGLKYDNSLQKIRWERDGQIVSKNIITQFQSGQSLKSIGFKSGDQLCVPDKAPHTFTFREDFFPVFTLILSTITTGITVYQTYRLSKD
;
A
#
# COMPACT_ATOMS: atom_id res chain seq x y z
N MET A 1 -3.49 -41.01 -60.98
CA MET A 1 -2.37 -40.53 -61.81
C MET A 1 -1.60 -39.48 -61.00
N LYS A 2 -0.37 -39.84 -60.60
CA LYS A 2 0.82 -39.02 -60.21
C LYS A 2 0.64 -37.89 -59.15
N LEU A 3 1.15 -38.00 -57.91
CA LEU A 3 2.55 -37.92 -57.40
C LEU A 3 3.16 -36.50 -57.38
N PHE A 4 3.58 -36.07 -56.17
CA PHE A 4 4.58 -35.05 -55.78
C PHE A 4 5.86 -35.04 -56.68
N PRO A 5 6.83 -34.07 -56.65
CA PRO A 5 7.34 -33.33 -55.47
C PRO A 5 8.05 -31.95 -55.66
N LEU A 6 8.58 -31.42 -54.54
CA LEU A 6 9.86 -30.73 -54.28
C LEU A 6 10.35 -29.51 -55.11
N THR A 7 10.64 -28.43 -54.35
CA THR A 7 11.86 -27.59 -54.26
C THR A 7 12.75 -27.26 -55.48
N VAL A 8 13.43 -26.11 -55.30
CA VAL A 8 14.74 -25.66 -55.82
C VAL A 8 14.66 -24.60 -56.94
N ILE A 9 15.56 -23.61 -56.80
CA ILE A 9 16.25 -22.82 -57.83
C ILE A 9 15.71 -21.41 -58.10
N ILE A 10 16.24 -20.43 -57.36
CA ILE A 10 16.82 -19.18 -57.93
C ILE A 10 18.04 -18.87 -57.05
N SER A 11 19.29 -19.25 -57.38
CA SER A 11 20.16 -18.83 -58.48
C SER A 11 20.59 -17.36 -58.43
N ALA A 12 21.68 -17.12 -57.70
CA ALA A 12 22.81 -16.26 -58.09
C ALA A 12 23.95 -16.66 -57.13
N PHE A 13 24.74 -17.72 -57.38
CA PHE A 13 25.65 -17.92 -58.51
C PHE A 13 26.37 -16.61 -58.86
N TYR A 14 27.68 -16.43 -58.66
CA TYR A 14 28.78 -17.36 -58.35
C TYR A 14 30.03 -16.52 -58.06
N PHE A 15 31.09 -17.21 -57.62
CA PHE A 15 32.50 -16.83 -57.81
C PHE A 15 33.08 -15.71 -56.92
N PHE A 16 34.31 -15.73 -56.43
CA PHE A 16 35.43 -16.69 -56.38
C PHE A 16 36.50 -15.94 -55.56
N SER A 17 36.89 -16.48 -54.42
CA SER A 17 38.27 -16.88 -54.10
C SER A 17 39.38 -15.83 -54.31
N PHE A 18 40.24 -15.79 -53.28
CA PHE A 18 41.69 -15.54 -53.32
C PHE A 18 42.20 -14.13 -53.04
N GLY A 19 43.18 -14.05 -52.12
CA GLY A 19 44.31 -13.14 -52.27
C GLY A 19 44.60 -12.25 -51.07
N GLU A 20 45.67 -12.60 -50.35
CA GLU A 20 46.32 -11.82 -49.32
C GLU A 20 46.82 -10.43 -49.76
N SER A 21 47.21 -9.65 -48.73
CA SER A 21 48.27 -8.64 -48.69
C SER A 21 47.86 -7.20 -49.06
N LEU A 22 47.78 -6.33 -48.06
CA LEU A 22 48.88 -5.46 -47.62
C LEU A 22 48.34 -4.50 -46.54
N PHE A 23 48.75 -4.72 -45.29
CA PHE A 23 48.77 -3.65 -44.30
C PHE A 23 49.99 -2.78 -44.56
N PRO A 24 49.84 -1.44 -44.60
CA PRO A 24 50.85 -0.58 -44.04
C PRO A 24 50.29 0.16 -42.82
N LEU A 25 51.08 0.04 -41.75
CA LEU A 25 51.09 0.86 -40.55
C LEU A 25 51.11 2.35 -40.91
N LEU A 26 50.43 3.19 -40.13
CA LEU A 26 51.09 4.27 -39.37
C LEU A 26 50.09 5.03 -38.47
N SER A 27 50.36 4.89 -37.17
CA SER A 27 50.24 5.90 -36.11
C SER A 27 48.99 6.78 -36.06
N GLN A 28 48.19 6.59 -35.01
CA GLN A 28 48.19 7.56 -33.92
C GLN A 28 47.69 6.90 -32.63
N ASN A 29 48.58 6.87 -31.64
CA ASN A 29 48.27 6.61 -30.25
C ASN A 29 47.12 7.52 -29.81
N ILE A 30 45.92 6.97 -29.68
CA ILE A 30 44.89 7.58 -28.85
C ILE A 30 44.88 6.78 -27.56
N SER A 31 45.47 7.39 -26.55
CA SER A 31 45.47 6.96 -25.16
C SER A 31 44.07 6.53 -24.72
N PHE A 32 43.91 5.23 -24.47
CA PHE A 32 42.69 4.58 -23.98
C PHE A 32 42.33 4.95 -22.53
N GLU A 33 43.08 5.83 -21.86
CA GLU A 33 42.81 6.23 -20.47
C GLU A 33 41.70 7.29 -20.30
N THR A 34 41.27 7.98 -21.36
CA THR A 34 40.33 9.11 -21.23
C THR A 34 38.87 8.77 -21.46
N VAL A 35 38.54 7.59 -22.02
CA VAL A 35 37.14 7.23 -22.35
C VAL A 35 36.41 6.54 -21.18
N LEU A 36 37.12 6.11 -20.13
CA LEU A 36 36.50 5.52 -18.93
C LEU A 36 36.31 6.52 -17.77
N LYS A 37 36.82 7.76 -17.87
CA LYS A 37 36.64 8.79 -16.82
C LYS A 37 35.38 9.64 -16.99
N ASP A 38 34.87 9.80 -18.22
CA ASP A 38 33.78 10.74 -18.48
C ASP A 38 32.37 10.12 -18.47
N SER A 39 32.25 8.78 -18.42
CA SER A 39 30.95 8.11 -18.34
C SER A 39 30.51 7.71 -16.92
N PHE A 40 31.38 7.88 -15.92
CA PHE A 40 31.06 7.56 -14.50
C PHE A 40 30.92 8.78 -13.58
N ILE A 41 31.14 10.01 -14.05
CA ILE A 41 31.07 11.21 -13.18
C ILE A 41 29.71 11.92 -13.19
N ASN A 42 28.77 11.53 -14.05
CA ASN A 42 27.45 12.18 -14.11
C ASN A 42 26.27 11.31 -13.65
N SER A 43 26.50 10.24 -12.89
CA SER A 43 25.42 9.47 -12.23
C SER A 43 25.43 9.54 -10.69
N CYS A 44 26.30 10.35 -10.09
CA CYS A 44 26.36 10.54 -8.63
C CYS A 44 25.65 11.80 -8.13
N ALA A 45 24.65 12.30 -8.85
CA ALA A 45 23.60 13.07 -8.19
C ALA A 45 22.58 12.06 -7.66
N LEU A 46 22.79 11.56 -6.44
CA LEU A 46 21.69 11.06 -5.64
C LEU A 46 20.58 12.11 -5.74
N PRO A 47 19.35 11.77 -6.18
CA PRO A 47 18.27 12.73 -6.10
C PRO A 47 18.07 12.99 -4.61
N ASN A 48 18.64 14.10 -4.12
CA ASN A 48 18.35 14.70 -2.83
C ASN A 48 16.84 15.00 -2.82
N SER A 49 16.06 13.98 -2.49
CA SER A 49 14.59 13.96 -2.48
C SER A 49 14.07 13.58 -1.10
N ASP A 50 14.90 13.78 -0.08
CA ASP A 50 14.54 13.67 1.34
C ASP A 50 14.23 15.04 1.97
N SER A 51 13.86 16.03 1.17
CA SER A 51 13.25 17.28 1.63
C SER A 51 11.78 17.07 2.05
N CYS A 52 11.50 15.96 2.74
CA CYS A 52 10.21 15.76 3.38
C CYS A 52 10.25 16.44 4.75
N PHE A 53 9.63 17.60 4.83
CA PHE A 53 9.40 18.26 6.10
C PHE A 53 8.39 17.47 6.93
N PHE A 54 8.60 17.45 8.24
CA PHE A 54 7.61 16.91 9.17
C PHE A 54 6.39 17.83 9.23
N LYS A 55 5.20 17.25 9.14
CA LYS A 55 3.95 18.00 9.16
C LYS A 55 3.25 17.86 10.52
N PRO A 56 2.58 18.90 11.01
CA PRO A 56 1.70 18.80 12.16
C PRO A 56 0.63 17.71 11.98
N GLY A 57 0.34 16.96 13.05
CA GLY A 57 -0.64 15.87 13.03
C GLY A 57 -0.17 14.54 12.45
N GLU A 58 1.08 14.45 11.98
CA GLU A 58 1.78 13.20 11.68
C GLU A 58 2.49 12.65 12.93
N ALA A 59 3.18 11.51 12.78
CA ALA A 59 4.01 10.96 13.84
C ALA A 59 5.39 10.59 13.31
N ILE A 60 6.35 10.46 14.21
CA ILE A 60 7.74 10.12 13.91
C ILE A 60 8.07 8.85 14.67
N ASN A 61 8.47 7.81 13.95
CA ASN A 61 9.06 6.62 14.55
C ASN A 61 10.57 6.85 14.71
N VAL A 62 11.05 6.79 15.95
CA VAL A 62 12.48 6.89 16.26
C VAL A 62 12.95 5.53 16.73
N LYS A 63 14.03 5.05 16.12
CA LYS A 63 14.73 3.84 16.51
C LYS A 63 16.21 4.15 16.71
N ILE A 64 16.72 3.83 17.87
CA ILE A 64 18.11 4.02 18.27
C ILE A 64 18.73 2.65 18.51
N THR A 65 19.83 2.39 17.81
CA THR A 65 20.60 1.14 17.88
C THR A 65 21.98 1.46 18.46
N PRO A 66 22.60 0.62 19.33
CA PRO A 66 22.27 -0.78 19.64
C PRO A 66 21.16 -1.01 20.68
N ASP A 67 20.85 -0.03 21.53
CA ASP A 67 19.87 -0.18 22.60
C ASP A 67 18.43 -0.15 22.07
N SER A 68 18.00 -1.29 21.52
CA SER A 68 16.66 -1.48 20.96
C SER A 68 15.56 -1.41 22.02
N THR A 69 15.91 -1.60 23.30
CA THR A 69 15.00 -1.53 24.46
C THR A 69 14.95 -0.15 25.11
N SER A 70 15.70 0.83 24.60
CA SER A 70 15.71 2.18 25.14
C SER A 70 14.30 2.77 25.15
N PHE A 71 13.96 3.48 26.22
CA PHE A 71 12.71 4.25 26.35
C PHE A 71 12.60 5.40 25.32
N LEU A 72 13.67 5.66 24.59
CA LEU A 72 13.76 6.60 23.47
C LEU A 72 13.26 6.02 22.14
N ASN A 73 13.03 4.70 22.09
CA ASN A 73 12.49 4.03 20.91
C ASN A 73 10.97 4.04 20.96
N GLY A 74 10.35 4.57 19.92
CA GLY A 74 8.90 4.65 19.88
C GLY A 74 8.35 5.58 18.82
N ILE A 75 7.03 5.74 18.87
CA ILE A 75 6.26 6.60 17.98
C ILE A 75 5.90 7.88 18.73
N TYR A 76 6.43 9.00 18.26
CA TYR A 76 6.20 10.33 18.81
C TYR A 76 5.24 11.10 17.91
N LYS A 77 4.14 11.61 18.47
CA LYS A 77 3.13 12.36 17.73
C LYS A 77 3.55 13.82 17.62
N ILE A 78 3.30 14.42 16.46
CA ILE A 78 3.56 15.84 16.22
C ILE A 78 2.27 16.61 16.49
N ASP A 79 2.32 17.52 17.46
CA ASP A 79 1.21 18.39 17.81
C ASP A 79 0.90 19.41 16.71
N ASN A 80 -0.25 20.07 16.82
CA ASN A 80 -0.69 21.09 15.85
C ASN A 80 0.31 22.27 15.74
N ASP A 81 1.00 22.57 16.84
CA ASP A 81 2.02 23.62 16.89
C ASP A 81 3.40 23.14 16.36
N GLY A 82 3.51 21.89 15.91
CA GLY A 82 4.73 21.32 15.33
C GLY A 82 5.75 20.85 16.36
N TYR A 83 5.33 20.62 17.60
CA TYR A 83 6.18 20.09 18.66
C TYR A 83 6.00 18.58 18.84
N ILE A 84 7.03 17.93 19.38
CA ILE A 84 6.99 16.56 19.88
C ILE A 84 7.41 16.52 21.34
N ASP A 85 6.77 15.66 22.13
CA ASP A 85 7.23 15.34 23.48
C ASP A 85 8.22 14.18 23.41
N PHE A 86 9.51 14.49 23.50
CA PHE A 86 10.59 13.51 23.43
C PHE A 86 11.19 13.28 24.83
N PRO A 87 11.35 12.04 25.30
CA PRO A 87 11.92 11.78 26.61
C PRO A 87 13.33 12.38 26.73
N VAL A 88 13.71 12.82 27.93
CA VAL A 88 14.98 13.53 28.24
C VAL A 88 15.04 14.97 27.73
N ILE A 89 14.72 15.22 26.46
CA ILE A 89 14.78 16.56 25.85
C ILE A 89 13.54 17.40 26.22
N GLY A 90 12.40 16.73 26.46
CA GLY A 90 11.11 17.35 26.64
C GLY A 90 10.50 17.84 25.33
N ASN A 91 9.75 18.94 25.40
CA ASN A 91 9.03 19.47 24.26
C ASN A 91 9.99 20.12 23.24
N PHE A 92 10.02 19.58 22.02
CA PHE A 92 10.97 19.97 20.98
C PHE A 92 10.25 20.30 19.66
N PHE A 93 10.57 21.46 19.08
CA PHE A 93 9.99 21.90 17.81
C PHE A 93 10.59 21.18 16.60
N VAL A 94 9.74 20.48 15.85
CA VAL A 94 10.11 19.67 14.68
C VAL A 94 9.53 20.22 13.37
N GLY A 95 8.59 21.17 13.46
CA GLY A 95 8.01 21.85 12.31
C GLY A 95 9.10 22.41 11.39
N ASN A 96 9.00 22.14 10.09
CA ASN A 96 9.96 22.57 9.06
C ASN A 96 11.38 22.03 9.18
N LEU A 97 11.68 21.11 10.12
CA LEU A 97 12.96 20.42 10.12
C LEU A 97 12.99 19.33 9.06
N THR A 98 14.17 19.14 8.47
CA THR A 98 14.45 17.94 7.68
C THR A 98 14.79 16.77 8.60
N LYS A 99 14.68 15.55 8.08
CA LYS A 99 15.10 14.34 8.79
C LYS A 99 16.55 14.44 9.29
N ILE A 100 17.44 15.02 8.48
CA ILE A 100 18.87 15.16 8.81
C ILE A 100 19.05 16.12 9.99
N GLN A 101 18.46 17.32 9.90
CA GLN A 101 18.53 18.32 10.97
C GLN A 101 17.95 17.81 12.28
N PHE A 102 16.84 17.06 12.21
CA PHE A 102 16.24 16.43 13.37
C PHE A 102 17.20 15.42 14.03
N ILE A 103 17.86 14.57 13.23
CA ILE A 103 18.85 13.60 13.73
C ILE A 103 20.03 14.32 14.38
N GLU A 104 20.56 15.38 13.78
CA GLU A 104 21.67 16.16 14.34
C GLU A 104 21.31 16.82 15.68
N ARG A 105 20.07 17.32 15.79
CA ARG A 105 19.57 17.93 17.03
C ARG A 105 19.37 16.91 18.15
N ILE A 106 18.84 15.72 17.83
CA ILE A 106 18.75 14.64 18.82
C ILE A 106 20.14 14.17 19.22
N LYS A 107 21.06 13.98 18.26
CA LYS A 107 22.43 13.58 18.57
C LYS A 107 23.04 14.54 19.57
N SER A 108 23.10 15.83 19.26
CA SER A 108 23.68 16.86 20.15
C SER A 108 23.05 16.91 21.54
N SER A 109 21.74 16.65 21.66
CA SER A 109 21.03 16.68 22.96
C SER A 109 21.12 15.37 23.75
N CYS A 110 21.36 14.24 23.09
CA CYS A 110 21.39 12.91 23.70
C CYS A 110 22.80 12.30 23.82
N LEU A 111 23.85 13.03 23.45
CA LEU A 111 25.25 12.56 23.53
C LEU A 111 25.65 12.14 24.95
N ASP A 112 25.11 12.79 25.98
CA ASP A 112 25.44 12.47 27.38
C ASP A 112 24.80 11.16 27.86
N TYR A 113 23.79 10.67 27.15
CA TYR A 113 22.98 9.51 27.56
C TYR A 113 23.26 8.25 26.73
N ILE A 114 23.80 8.39 25.51
CA ILE A 114 24.00 7.26 24.59
C ILE A 114 25.37 7.32 23.93
N HIS A 115 26.14 6.24 24.06
CA HIS A 115 27.44 6.11 23.41
C HIS A 115 27.26 5.65 21.96
N TYR A 116 27.64 6.51 21.01
CA TYR A 116 27.59 6.25 19.55
C TYR A 116 26.21 5.78 19.02
N PRO A 117 25.13 6.56 19.21
CA PRO A 117 23.79 6.17 18.75
C PRO A 117 23.68 6.17 17.22
N TYR A 118 23.21 5.06 16.65
CA TYR A 118 22.68 5.03 15.30
C TYR A 118 21.18 5.31 15.35
N ILE A 119 20.76 6.48 14.86
CA ILE A 119 19.38 6.96 14.93
C ILE A 119 18.74 6.81 13.56
N GLU A 120 17.70 5.98 13.48
CA GLU A 120 16.81 5.89 12.34
C GLU A 120 15.50 6.62 12.65
N VAL A 121 15.11 7.50 11.72
CA VAL A 121 13.89 8.31 11.82
C VAL A 121 13.00 8.02 10.64
N GLN A 122 11.73 7.69 10.89
CA GLN A 122 10.75 7.37 9.87
C GLN A 122 9.47 8.19 10.10
N PRO A 123 9.06 9.04 9.14
CA PRO A 123 7.78 9.74 9.22
C PRO A 123 6.62 8.75 9.00
N LEU A 124 5.60 8.86 9.85
CA LEU A 124 4.39 8.05 9.80
C LEU A 124 3.18 8.94 9.52
N ILE A 125 2.33 8.47 8.61
CA ILE A 125 1.03 9.10 8.33
C ILE A 125 -0.05 8.49 9.21
N ARG A 126 -1.06 9.28 9.54
CA ARG A 126 -2.25 8.82 10.27
C ARG A 126 -3.27 8.26 9.30
N VAL A 127 -3.70 7.02 9.50
CA VAL A 127 -4.78 6.39 8.73
C VAL A 127 -5.84 5.85 9.69
N SER A 128 -7.10 6.14 9.40
CA SER A 128 -8.23 5.64 10.20
C SER A 128 -8.90 4.46 9.50
N LEU A 129 -9.11 3.37 10.24
CA LEU A 129 -9.88 2.20 9.78
C LEU A 129 -11.22 2.18 10.49
N LEU A 130 -12.30 2.23 9.72
CA LEU A 130 -13.67 2.38 10.24
C LEU A 130 -14.58 1.26 9.70
N GLY A 131 -15.45 0.74 10.56
CA GLY A 131 -16.48 -0.25 10.22
C GLY A 131 -15.95 -1.68 10.13
N GLY A 132 -16.25 -2.38 9.03
CA GLY A 132 -16.05 -3.83 8.82
C GLY A 132 -14.61 -4.39 8.77
N PHE A 133 -13.71 -3.83 9.57
CA PHE A 133 -12.40 -4.38 9.89
C PHE A 133 -12.49 -5.20 11.19
N PHE A 134 -11.57 -6.15 11.40
CA PHE A 134 -11.52 -6.89 12.68
C PHE A 134 -11.11 -6.00 13.86
N LYS A 135 -10.20 -5.06 13.62
CA LYS A 135 -9.73 -4.08 14.59
C LYS A 135 -9.86 -2.68 13.98
N PRO A 136 -11.05 -2.05 14.07
CA PRO A 136 -11.21 -0.65 13.67
C PRO A 136 -10.45 0.25 14.64
N GLY A 137 -9.92 1.37 14.15
CA GLY A 137 -9.13 2.29 14.95
C GLY A 137 -8.20 3.20 14.13
N LEU A 138 -7.44 4.02 14.85
CA LEU A 138 -6.42 4.91 14.29
C LEU A 138 -5.06 4.23 14.29
N TYR A 139 -4.39 4.25 13.15
CA TYR A 139 -3.09 3.62 12.94
C TYR A 139 -2.06 4.60 12.39
N TRP A 140 -0.83 4.47 12.87
CA TRP A 140 0.34 5.17 12.34
C TRP A 140 1.07 4.25 11.39
N VAL A 141 1.15 4.63 10.12
CA VAL A 141 1.69 3.78 9.06
C VAL A 141 2.75 4.53 8.28
N ASP A 142 3.81 3.84 7.87
CA ASP A 142 4.81 4.41 6.98
C ASP A 142 4.19 4.59 5.58
N SER A 143 4.36 5.78 5.00
CA SER A 143 3.89 6.10 3.64
C SER A 143 4.49 5.20 2.54
N ARG A 144 5.61 4.52 2.82
CA ARG A 144 6.26 3.56 1.92
C ARG A 144 5.57 2.20 1.92
N ASN A 145 4.82 1.88 2.98
CA ASN A 145 4.07 0.63 3.06
C ASN A 145 2.94 0.62 2.04
N SER A 146 2.42 -0.58 1.78
CA SER A 146 1.32 -0.79 0.86
C SER A 146 -0.04 -0.74 1.58
N LEU A 147 -1.12 -0.66 0.80
CA LEU A 147 -2.48 -0.75 1.33
C LEU A 147 -2.77 -2.11 2.00
N TRP A 148 -2.06 -3.17 1.59
CA TRP A 148 -2.13 -4.48 2.25
C TRP A 148 -1.69 -4.41 3.70
N ASP A 149 -0.59 -3.71 3.97
CA ASP A 149 -0.04 -3.58 5.32
C ASP A 149 -1.02 -2.85 6.24
N VAL A 150 -1.69 -1.81 5.72
CA VAL A 150 -2.73 -1.08 6.43
C VAL A 150 -3.89 -1.99 6.82
N ILE A 151 -4.41 -2.78 5.88
CA ILE A 151 -5.51 -3.72 6.14
C ILE A 151 -5.07 -4.82 7.11
N ARG A 152 -3.83 -5.29 7.01
CA ARG A 152 -3.23 -6.25 7.94
C ARG A 152 -3.15 -5.70 9.37
N LEU A 153 -2.77 -4.44 9.54
CA LEU A 153 -2.77 -3.77 10.86
C LEU A 153 -4.17 -3.71 11.48
N GLY A 154 -5.20 -3.54 10.66
CA GLY A 154 -6.62 -3.65 11.05
C GLY A 154 -7.10 -5.09 11.30
N GLY A 155 -6.22 -6.08 11.22
CA GLY A 155 -6.56 -7.50 11.41
C GLY A 155 -7.30 -8.14 10.23
N GLY A 156 -7.37 -7.45 9.07
CA GLY A 156 -8.14 -7.89 7.91
C GLY A 156 -9.59 -7.41 7.92
N LEU A 157 -10.35 -7.87 6.92
CA LEU A 157 -11.75 -7.55 6.73
C LEU A 157 -12.64 -8.61 7.38
N LYS A 158 -13.72 -8.17 8.02
CA LYS A 158 -14.64 -9.05 8.74
C LYS A 158 -15.50 -9.94 7.82
N TYR A 159 -15.79 -9.49 6.60
CA TYR A 159 -16.57 -10.22 5.61
C TYR A 159 -15.84 -10.29 4.28
N ASP A 160 -15.87 -11.45 3.61
CA ASP A 160 -15.14 -11.72 2.37
C ASP A 160 -15.47 -10.72 1.23
N ASN A 161 -16.75 -10.33 1.12
CA ASN A 161 -17.21 -9.40 0.09
C ASN A 161 -17.10 -7.91 0.51
N SER A 162 -16.30 -7.60 1.53
CA SER A 162 -16.11 -6.21 1.99
C SER A 162 -15.08 -5.45 1.17
N LEU A 163 -14.13 -6.15 0.52
CA LEU A 163 -13.02 -5.50 -0.21
C LEU A 163 -13.52 -4.52 -1.27
N GLN A 164 -14.59 -4.90 -1.98
CA GLN A 164 -15.18 -4.08 -3.04
C GLN A 164 -15.96 -2.86 -2.50
N LYS A 165 -16.28 -2.87 -1.21
CA LYS A 165 -17.10 -1.86 -0.53
C LYS A 165 -16.27 -0.88 0.29
N ILE A 166 -14.95 -1.06 0.34
CA ILE A 166 -14.06 -0.14 1.04
C ILE A 166 -14.09 1.20 0.31
N ARG A 167 -14.48 2.24 1.04
CA ARG A 167 -14.42 3.63 0.59
C ARG A 167 -13.20 4.30 1.20
N TRP A 168 -12.48 5.02 0.36
CA TRP A 168 -11.44 5.94 0.79
C TRP A 168 -12.03 7.34 0.90
N GLU A 169 -11.98 7.90 2.10
CA GLU A 169 -12.52 9.20 2.45
C GLU A 169 -11.39 10.11 2.97
N ARG A 170 -11.45 11.39 2.61
CA ARG A 170 -10.53 12.46 3.07
C ARG A 170 -11.35 13.70 3.36
N ASP A 171 -11.21 14.24 4.57
CA ASP A 171 -11.92 15.45 5.02
C ASP A 171 -13.44 15.40 4.76
N GLY A 172 -14.05 14.22 4.94
CA GLY A 172 -15.48 13.97 4.70
C GLY A 172 -15.90 13.81 3.24
N GLN A 173 -14.95 13.88 2.29
CA GLN A 173 -15.21 13.64 0.87
C GLN A 173 -14.74 12.25 0.46
N ILE A 174 -15.52 11.59 -0.41
CA ILE A 174 -15.13 10.28 -0.96
C ILE A 174 -14.10 10.50 -2.05
N VAL A 175 -12.84 10.14 -1.77
CA VAL A 175 -11.73 10.18 -2.73
C VAL A 175 -11.86 9.04 -3.73
N SER A 176 -12.18 7.84 -3.23
CA SER A 176 -12.48 6.69 -4.08
C SER A 176 -13.54 5.80 -3.46
N LYS A 177 -14.53 5.39 -4.26
CA LYS A 177 -15.57 4.44 -3.84
C LYS A 177 -15.09 2.99 -3.85
N ASN A 178 -13.99 2.70 -4.53
CA ASN A 178 -13.46 1.36 -4.70
C ASN A 178 -11.93 1.43 -4.73
N ILE A 179 -11.28 0.71 -3.82
CA ILE A 179 -9.82 0.67 -3.69
C ILE A 179 -9.17 -0.62 -4.21
N ILE A 180 -9.92 -1.49 -4.89
CA ILE A 180 -9.43 -2.80 -5.35
C ILE A 180 -8.19 -2.64 -6.23
N THR A 181 -8.17 -1.65 -7.13
CA THR A 181 -7.03 -1.46 -8.05
C THR A 181 -5.78 -1.02 -7.30
N GLN A 182 -5.92 -0.14 -6.30
CA GLN A 182 -4.84 0.31 -5.42
C GLN A 182 -4.35 -0.80 -4.50
N PHE A 183 -5.25 -1.67 -4.07
CA PHE A 183 -4.92 -2.86 -3.30
C PHE A 183 -4.14 -3.85 -4.16
N GLN A 184 -4.66 -4.22 -5.34
CA GLN A 184 -4.03 -5.17 -6.26
C GLN A 184 -2.69 -4.67 -6.82
N SER A 185 -2.50 -3.36 -6.97
CA SER A 185 -1.26 -2.81 -7.52
C SER A 185 -0.06 -3.00 -6.59
N GLY A 186 -0.29 -3.23 -5.28
CA GLY A 186 0.78 -3.40 -4.28
C GLY A 186 1.68 -2.17 -4.14
N GLN A 187 1.28 -1.02 -4.68
CA GLN A 187 2.06 0.21 -4.65
C GLN A 187 2.10 0.82 -3.25
N SER A 188 3.11 1.67 -3.01
CA SER A 188 3.21 2.42 -1.76
C SER A 188 2.04 3.40 -1.57
N LEU A 189 1.66 3.66 -0.33
CA LEU A 189 0.64 4.67 0.00
C LEU A 189 1.01 6.04 -0.58
N LYS A 190 2.30 6.39 -0.53
CA LYS A 190 2.83 7.64 -1.10
C LYS A 190 2.59 7.75 -2.60
N SER A 191 2.82 6.68 -3.37
CA SER A 191 2.60 6.69 -4.83
C SER A 191 1.12 6.68 -5.22
N ILE A 192 0.26 6.07 -4.39
CA ILE A 192 -1.20 6.08 -4.58
C ILE A 192 -1.81 7.45 -4.21
N GLY A 193 -1.06 8.29 -3.48
CA GLY A 193 -1.51 9.63 -3.06
C GLY A 193 -2.27 9.63 -1.73
N PHE A 194 -2.07 8.61 -0.90
CA PHE A 194 -2.52 8.62 0.49
C PHE A 194 -1.80 9.71 1.28
N LYS A 195 -2.54 10.36 2.19
CA LYS A 195 -2.07 11.43 3.04
C LYS A 195 -2.49 11.17 4.49
N SER A 196 -1.81 11.83 5.42
CA SER A 196 -2.21 11.80 6.82
C SER A 196 -3.63 12.35 6.99
N GLY A 197 -4.46 11.67 7.76
CA GLY A 197 -5.88 12.00 7.95
C GLY A 197 -6.84 11.21 7.08
N ASP A 198 -6.33 10.41 6.13
CA ASP A 198 -7.16 9.57 5.29
C ASP A 198 -7.88 8.47 6.08
N GLN A 199 -9.09 8.15 5.64
CA GLN A 199 -9.98 7.20 6.29
C GLN A 199 -10.37 6.11 5.30
N LEU A 200 -10.31 4.86 5.75
CA LEU A 200 -10.82 3.70 5.05
C LEU A 200 -12.08 3.24 5.78
N CYS A 201 -13.22 3.38 5.12
CA CYS A 201 -14.51 3.03 5.67
C CYS A 201 -15.08 1.79 4.97
N VAL A 202 -15.43 0.77 5.75
CA VAL A 202 -16.17 -0.41 5.27
C VAL A 202 -17.55 -0.39 5.89
N PRO A 203 -18.63 -0.32 5.10
CA PRO A 203 -19.97 -0.45 5.66
C PRO A 203 -20.18 -1.86 6.25
N ASP A 204 -20.46 -1.94 7.55
CA ASP A 204 -20.58 -3.22 8.29
C ASP A 204 -21.71 -4.12 7.76
N LYS A 205 -22.81 -3.52 7.31
CA LYS A 205 -23.91 -4.21 6.61
C LYS A 205 -24.54 -3.23 5.64
N ALA A 206 -24.89 -3.71 4.44
CA ALA A 206 -25.89 -3.00 3.65
C ALA A 206 -27.17 -2.92 4.50
N PRO A 207 -27.93 -1.81 4.45
CA PRO A 207 -29.26 -1.81 5.06
C PRO A 207 -30.00 -3.07 4.61
N HIS A 208 -30.74 -3.72 5.50
CA HIS A 208 -31.54 -4.90 5.18
C HIS A 208 -32.44 -4.57 3.99
N THR A 209 -32.00 -4.93 2.78
CA THR A 209 -32.83 -4.89 1.60
C THR A 209 -33.78 -6.05 1.78
N PHE A 210 -35.08 -5.78 1.91
CA PHE A 210 -36.10 -6.81 1.99
C PHE A 210 -35.84 -7.84 0.89
N THR A 211 -35.42 -9.05 1.28
CA THR A 211 -35.21 -10.12 0.31
C THR A 211 -36.36 -11.09 0.43
N PHE A 212 -37.02 -11.36 -0.69
CA PHE A 212 -38.18 -12.25 -0.72
C PHE A 212 -37.86 -13.65 -0.15
N ARG A 213 -36.61 -14.11 -0.26
CA ARG A 213 -36.21 -15.44 0.23
C ARG A 213 -36.03 -15.50 1.75
N GLU A 214 -35.48 -14.46 2.37
CA GLU A 214 -35.16 -14.51 3.81
C GLU A 214 -36.33 -13.99 4.65
N ASP A 215 -37.04 -12.97 4.16
CA ASP A 215 -38.06 -12.28 4.94
C ASP A 215 -39.49 -12.77 4.63
N PHE A 216 -39.82 -13.07 3.36
CA PHE A 216 -41.18 -13.44 2.97
C PHE A 216 -41.49 -14.94 3.15
N PHE A 217 -40.53 -15.81 2.83
CA PHE A 217 -40.74 -17.27 2.87
C PHE A 217 -41.25 -17.80 4.22
N PRO A 218 -40.68 -17.44 5.38
CA PRO A 218 -41.13 -17.97 6.68
C PRO A 218 -42.55 -17.52 7.02
N VAL A 219 -42.92 -16.30 6.66
CA VAL A 219 -44.27 -15.75 6.90
C VAL A 219 -45.28 -16.42 5.97
N PHE A 220 -44.92 -16.61 4.70
CA PHE A 220 -45.76 -17.27 3.72
C PHE A 220 -46.02 -18.74 4.07
N THR A 221 -45.00 -19.49 4.50
CA THR A 221 -45.17 -20.89 4.93
C THR A 221 -46.02 -21.00 6.18
N LEU A 222 -45.89 -20.07 7.13
CA LEU A 222 -46.72 -20.01 8.33
C LEU A 222 -48.18 -19.77 7.94
N ILE A 223 -48.45 -18.77 7.09
CA ILE A 223 -49.81 -18.49 6.59
C ILE A 223 -50.40 -19.73 5.89
N LEU A 224 -49.65 -20.33 4.97
CA LEU A 224 -50.08 -21.51 4.22
C LEU A 224 -50.37 -22.71 5.14
N SER A 225 -49.55 -22.90 6.18
CA SER A 225 -49.79 -23.90 7.22
C SER A 225 -51.11 -23.65 7.95
N THR A 226 -51.35 -22.45 8.46
CA THR A 226 -52.61 -22.12 9.14
C THR A 226 -53.83 -22.32 8.25
N ILE A 227 -53.75 -21.93 6.97
CA ILE A 227 -54.83 -22.12 6.00
C ILE A 227 -55.09 -23.60 5.78
N THR A 228 -54.02 -24.38 5.56
CA THR A 228 -54.13 -25.82 5.32
C THR A 228 -54.77 -26.52 6.51
N THR A 229 -54.30 -26.25 7.73
CA THR A 229 -54.87 -26.81 8.97
C THR A 229 -56.34 -26.41 9.15
N GLY A 230 -56.70 -25.16 8.87
CA GLY A 230 -58.09 -24.70 8.94
C GLY A 230 -59.01 -25.45 7.97
N ILE A 231 -58.55 -25.66 6.73
CA ILE A 231 -59.28 -26.45 5.72
C ILE A 231 -59.46 -27.90 6.19
N THR A 232 -58.40 -28.52 6.73
CA THR A 232 -58.45 -29.89 7.25
C THR A 232 -59.45 -30.02 8.39
N VAL A 233 -59.46 -29.10 9.35
CA VAL A 233 -60.40 -29.11 10.49
C VAL A 233 -61.85 -28.97 9.99
N TYR A 234 -62.10 -28.05 9.05
CA TYR A 234 -63.43 -27.82 8.50
C TYR A 234 -63.97 -29.05 7.74
N GLN A 235 -63.14 -29.67 6.90
CA GLN A 235 -63.51 -30.89 6.17
C GLN A 235 -63.87 -32.03 7.13
N THR A 236 -63.09 -32.19 8.21
CA THR A 236 -63.32 -33.24 9.21
C THR A 236 -64.62 -33.00 9.98
N TYR A 237 -64.90 -31.76 10.38
CA TYR A 237 -66.15 -31.39 11.05
C TYR A 237 -67.39 -31.64 10.17
N ARG A 238 -67.29 -31.33 8.86
CA ARG A 238 -68.38 -31.58 7.91
C ARG A 238 -68.71 -33.07 7.78
N LEU A 239 -67.69 -33.93 7.64
CA LEU A 239 -67.86 -35.38 7.52
C LEU A 239 -68.43 -36.06 8.77
N SER A 240 -68.30 -35.45 9.95
CA SER A 240 -68.86 -35.98 11.19
C SER A 240 -70.36 -35.68 11.37
N LYS A 241 -70.90 -34.75 10.59
CA LYS A 241 -72.29 -34.27 10.74
C LYS A 241 -73.23 -34.89 9.70
N ASP A 242 -72.66 -35.44 8.63
CA ASP A 242 -73.33 -36.30 7.66
C ASP A 242 -73.30 -37.76 8.15
#